data_AF-A0A067DB82-F1
#
_entry.id   AF-A0A067DB82-F1
#
_cell.length_a   1.000
_cell.length_b   1.000
_cell.length_c   1.000
_cell.angle_alpha   90.00
_cell.angle_beta   90.00
_cell.angle_gamma   90.00
#
_symmetry.space_group_name_H-M   'P 1'
#
loop_
_entity.id
_entity.type
_entity.pdbx_description
1 polymer ?
#
loop_
_entity_poly.entity_id
_entity_poly.type
_entity_poly.pdbx_seq_one_letter_code
_entity_poly.pdbx_strand_id
1 'polypeptide(L)'
;MRANKAMEKQQNSLPLHVSHVKKSSLIINRSLVLLHFTSLAFLVYYRVSYFFQVSNARAAPLLPWLLVFAAELLLSFQWLLGIAYRWRPISRTVFPERLPEADQLPGIDVFICTADPTKEPTVEVMNTVLSAMALDYPPEKLHVYLSDDGGASITLLGMREAWKFARSWLPFCKRFGIKTICPEAYFSDPENGDGDSGNAEFIVEREKIKEKYTEFKERVTRAIEKWGLENEGISRSRDHPSVVEV
;
A
#
# COMPACT_ATOMS: atom_id res chain seq x y z
N MET A 1 -19.88 19.33 -35.26
CA MET A 1 -18.58 18.64 -35.48
C MET A 1 -17.35 19.48 -35.13
N ARG A 2 -17.25 20.77 -35.50
CA ARG A 2 -16.10 21.64 -35.13
C ARG A 2 -16.09 22.09 -33.65
N ALA A 3 -17.25 22.30 -33.02
CA ALA A 3 -17.35 22.69 -31.61
C ALA A 3 -16.92 21.56 -30.65
N ASN A 4 -17.33 20.31 -30.93
CA ASN A 4 -16.91 19.13 -30.13
C ASN A 4 -15.39 18.91 -30.19
N LYS A 5 -14.78 19.08 -31.37
CA LYS A 5 -13.32 19.03 -31.53
C LYS A 5 -12.58 20.14 -30.79
N ALA A 6 -13.20 21.31 -30.61
CA ALA A 6 -12.60 22.41 -29.85
C ALA A 6 -12.68 22.15 -28.33
N MET A 7 -13.79 21.58 -27.84
CA MET A 7 -13.95 21.18 -26.45
C MET A 7 -13.03 20.00 -26.07
N GLU A 8 -12.91 18.97 -26.92
CA GLU A 8 -11.91 17.89 -26.76
C GLU A 8 -10.48 18.43 -26.67
N LYS A 9 -10.13 19.37 -27.55
CA LYS A 9 -8.79 19.97 -27.57
C LYS A 9 -8.51 20.85 -26.35
N GLN A 10 -9.56 21.42 -25.74
CA GLN A 10 -9.47 22.26 -24.54
C GLN A 10 -9.41 21.41 -23.26
N GLN A 11 -10.11 20.28 -23.20
CA GLN A 11 -10.01 19.29 -22.12
C GLN A 11 -8.58 18.71 -22.02
N ASN A 12 -7.96 18.43 -23.17
CA ASN A 12 -6.57 17.96 -23.29
C ASN A 12 -5.49 18.99 -22.91
N SER A 13 -5.86 20.24 -22.60
CA SER A 13 -4.92 21.30 -22.23
C SER A 13 -4.77 21.50 -20.71
N LEU A 14 -5.69 20.95 -19.91
CA LEU A 14 -5.67 21.12 -18.47
C LEU A 14 -4.70 20.12 -17.83
N PRO A 15 -4.02 20.50 -16.74
CA PRO A 15 -3.12 19.59 -16.05
C PRO A 15 -3.90 18.44 -15.39
N LEU A 16 -3.40 17.22 -15.56
CA LEU A 16 -3.93 16.01 -14.91
C LEU A 16 -3.64 15.97 -13.40
N HIS A 17 -2.62 16.70 -12.97
CA HIS A 17 -2.27 16.85 -11.56
C HIS A 17 -1.60 18.20 -11.30
N VAL A 18 -1.73 18.72 -10.08
CA VAL A 18 -1.06 19.93 -9.62
C VAL A 18 -0.29 19.64 -8.34
N SER A 19 0.92 20.20 -8.23
CA SER A 19 1.76 20.09 -7.04
C SER A 19 1.70 21.38 -6.22
N HIS A 20 1.40 21.26 -4.93
CA HIS A 20 1.31 22.35 -3.98
C HIS A 20 2.46 22.26 -2.97
N VAL A 21 3.24 23.32 -2.83
CA VAL A 21 4.25 23.41 -1.77
C VAL A 21 3.56 23.86 -0.48
N LYS A 22 3.71 23.07 0.59
CA LYS A 22 3.18 23.43 1.92
C LYS A 22 4.05 24.53 2.55
N LYS A 23 3.74 25.79 2.24
CA LYS A 23 4.56 26.97 2.63
C LYS A 23 4.77 27.10 4.13
N SER A 24 3.74 26.91 4.95
CA SER A 24 3.83 26.96 6.41
C SER A 24 4.79 25.89 6.95
N SER A 25 4.59 24.62 6.57
CA SER A 25 5.47 23.51 6.95
C SER A 25 6.90 23.71 6.45
N LEU A 26 7.08 24.27 5.25
CA LEU A 26 8.41 24.58 4.70
C LEU A 26 9.16 25.59 5.57
N ILE A 27 8.49 26.66 6.00
CA ILE A 27 9.10 27.68 6.86
C ILE A 27 9.45 27.07 8.22
N ILE A 28 8.51 26.37 8.85
CA ILE A 28 8.72 25.71 10.15
C ILE A 28 9.90 24.73 10.08
N ASN A 29 9.92 23.85 9.07
CA ASN A 29 10.98 22.86 8.90
C ASN A 29 12.36 23.51 8.71
N ARG A 30 12.45 24.57 7.89
CA ARG A 30 13.72 25.26 7.65
C ARG A 30 14.23 25.98 8.90
N SER A 31 13.34 26.63 9.64
CA SER A 31 13.69 27.26 10.91
C SER A 31 14.17 26.23 11.93
N LEU A 32 13.48 25.08 12.03
CA LEU A 32 13.87 23.98 12.92
C LEU A 32 15.24 23.41 12.54
N VAL A 33 15.49 23.23 11.23
CA VAL A 33 16.78 22.77 10.69
C VAL A 33 17.90 23.75 11.05
N LEU A 34 17.67 25.06 10.87
CA LEU A 34 18.65 26.08 11.23
C LEU A 34 18.97 26.08 12.73
N LEU A 35 17.94 25.96 13.57
CA LEU A 35 18.11 25.86 15.03
C LEU A 35 18.94 24.63 15.41
N HIS A 36 18.58 23.46 14.89
CA HIS A 36 19.30 22.21 15.17
C HIS A 36 20.74 22.25 14.66
N PHE A 37 20.97 22.79 13.46
CA PHE A 37 22.30 22.97 12.91
C PHE A 37 23.16 23.86 13.80
N THR A 38 22.57 24.94 14.32
CA THR A 38 23.23 25.85 15.25
C THR A 38 23.58 25.14 16.57
N SER A 39 22.64 24.41 17.17
CA SER A 39 22.89 23.62 18.38
C SER A 39 23.98 22.57 18.17
N LEU A 40 23.97 21.90 17.03
CA LEU A 40 24.97 20.90 16.67
C LEU A 40 26.37 21.54 16.50
N ALA A 41 26.46 22.69 15.85
CA ALA A 41 27.73 23.42 15.72
C ALA A 41 28.31 23.80 17.09
N PHE A 42 27.48 24.27 18.03
CA PHE A 42 27.90 24.53 19.41
C PHE A 42 28.35 23.27 20.14
N LEU A 43 27.65 22.15 19.97
CA LEU A 43 28.02 20.87 20.59
C LEU A 43 29.37 20.38 20.06
N VAL A 44 29.58 20.41 18.74
CA VAL A 44 30.86 20.02 18.12
C VAL A 44 31.98 20.95 18.58
N TYR A 45 31.74 22.27 18.61
CA TYR A 45 32.71 23.23 19.13
C TYR A 45 33.07 22.95 20.60
N TYR A 46 32.09 22.68 21.46
CA TYR A 46 32.32 22.33 22.86
C TYR A 46 33.16 21.05 23.00
N ARG A 47 32.82 20.00 22.24
CA ARG A 47 33.58 18.74 22.24
C ARG A 47 35.02 18.96 21.77
N VAL A 48 35.21 19.65 20.66
CA VAL A 48 36.55 19.94 20.12
C VAL A 48 37.36 20.82 21.09
N SER A 49 36.74 21.82 21.71
CA SER A 49 37.41 22.70 22.69
C SER A 49 37.85 21.95 23.95
N TYR A 50 37.02 21.03 24.45
CA TYR A 50 37.38 20.15 25.58
C TYR A 50 38.57 19.23 25.25
N PHE A 51 38.68 18.78 24.00
CA PHE A 51 39.83 17.99 23.54
C PHE A 51 41.14 18.78 23.59
N PHE A 52 41.10 20.08 23.24
CA PHE A 52 42.26 20.97 23.24
C PHE A 52 42.59 21.60 24.62
N GLN A 53 41.74 21.42 25.64
CA GLN A 53 42.08 21.83 27.01
C GLN A 53 43.25 21.01 27.56
N VAL A 54 44.20 21.72 28.18
CA VAL A 54 45.48 21.22 28.71
C VAL A 54 45.26 19.98 29.59
N SER A 55 46.07 18.95 29.33
CA SER A 55 46.02 17.60 29.91
C SER A 55 45.94 17.52 31.44
N ASN A 56 46.36 18.57 32.16
CA ASN A 56 46.38 18.60 33.62
C ASN A 56 45.01 18.86 34.28
N ALA A 57 43.95 19.14 33.51
CA ALA A 57 42.60 19.41 34.02
C ALA A 57 41.52 18.42 33.53
N ARG A 58 41.88 17.35 32.82
CA ARG A 58 40.91 16.38 32.30
C ARG A 58 40.45 15.41 33.40
N ALA A 59 39.24 15.62 33.90
CA ALA A 59 38.62 14.77 34.91
C ALA A 59 38.03 13.45 34.35
N ALA A 60 37.80 13.34 33.03
CA ALA A 60 37.12 12.19 32.41
C ALA A 60 38.08 11.29 31.60
N PRO A 61 37.87 9.97 31.59
CA PRO A 61 38.64 9.04 30.76
C PRO A 61 38.41 9.31 29.25
N LEU A 62 39.50 9.31 28.48
CA LEU A 62 39.52 9.67 27.05
C LEU A 62 38.66 8.75 26.17
N LEU A 63 38.67 7.45 26.45
CA LEU A 63 38.01 6.45 25.61
C LEU A 63 36.47 6.60 25.62
N PRO A 64 35.77 6.66 26.77
CA PRO A 64 34.34 6.94 26.79
C PRO A 64 33.97 8.27 26.13
N TRP A 65 34.81 9.29 26.29
CA TRP A 65 34.57 10.60 25.66
C TRP A 65 34.62 10.52 24.13
N LEU A 66 35.61 9.83 23.57
CA LEU A 66 35.73 9.60 22.12
C LEU A 66 34.58 8.78 21.56
N LEU A 67 34.15 7.73 22.28
CA LEU A 67 33.01 6.91 21.87
C LEU A 67 31.72 7.72 21.83
N VAL A 68 31.46 8.54 22.85
CA VAL A 68 30.29 9.43 22.87
C VAL A 68 30.36 10.45 21.73
N PHE A 69 31.52 11.06 21.49
CA PHE A 69 31.67 12.03 20.40
C PHE A 69 31.48 11.38 19.02
N ALA A 70 32.01 10.18 18.81
CA ALA A 70 31.78 9.42 17.58
C ALA A 70 30.29 9.08 17.37
N ALA A 71 29.58 8.67 18.43
CA ALA A 71 28.15 8.42 18.37
C ALA A 71 27.35 9.70 18.03
N GLU A 72 27.70 10.84 18.63
CA GLU A 72 27.11 12.14 18.32
C GLU A 72 27.31 12.53 16.86
N LEU A 73 28.51 12.34 16.29
CA LEU A 73 28.79 12.60 14.88
C LEU A 73 27.98 11.70 13.94
N LEU A 74 27.87 10.41 14.25
CA LEU A 74 27.05 9.47 13.47
C LEU A 74 25.57 9.85 13.49
N LEU A 75 25.02 10.17 14.66
CA LEU A 75 23.63 10.63 14.80
C LEU A 75 23.41 11.95 14.05
N SER A 76 24.38 12.86 14.10
CA SER A 76 24.34 14.15 13.39
C SER A 76 24.39 13.99 11.89
N PHE A 77 25.20 13.05 11.39
CA PHE A 77 25.25 12.69 9.98
C PHE A 77 23.92 12.08 9.52
N GLN A 78 23.34 11.16 10.29
CA GLN A 78 22.02 10.60 10.00
C GLN A 78 20.94 11.69 9.97
N TRP A 79 20.99 12.64 10.90
CA TRP A 79 20.09 13.79 10.92
C TRP A 79 20.26 14.67 9.66
N LEU A 80 21.50 14.95 9.25
CA LEU A 80 21.82 15.72 8.04
C LEU A 80 21.22 15.08 6.78
N LEU A 81 21.36 13.76 6.62
CA LEU A 81 20.72 13.01 5.53
C LEU A 81 19.19 13.14 5.57
N GLY A 82 18.60 13.20 6.77
CA GLY A 82 17.18 13.39 6.99
C GLY A 82 16.62 14.75 6.56
N ILE A 83 17.45 15.79 6.42
CA ILE A 83 17.01 17.14 6.04
C ILE A 83 16.35 17.15 4.66
N ALA A 84 16.85 16.33 3.72
CA ALA A 84 16.35 16.27 2.34
C ALA A 84 14.84 16.02 2.29
N TYR A 85 14.32 15.12 3.14
CA TYR A 85 12.89 14.79 3.20
C TYR A 85 12.01 15.95 3.70
N ARG A 86 12.55 16.84 4.54
CA ARG A 86 11.79 17.92 5.19
C ARG A 86 11.96 19.28 4.50
N TRP A 87 12.94 19.40 3.60
CA TRP A 87 13.33 20.68 3.01
C TRP A 87 12.25 21.35 2.16
N ARG A 88 11.46 20.55 1.42
CA ARG A 88 10.39 21.03 0.54
C ARG A 88 9.22 20.06 0.51
N PRO A 89 8.33 20.09 1.53
CA PRO A 89 7.13 19.25 1.54
C PRO A 89 6.19 19.65 0.38
N ILE A 90 5.85 18.68 -0.47
CA ILE A 90 4.96 18.83 -1.62
C ILE A 90 3.75 17.93 -1.41
N SER A 91 2.54 18.46 -1.60
CA SER A 91 1.30 17.69 -1.75
C SER A 91 0.85 17.74 -3.21
N ARG A 92 0.20 16.67 -3.69
CA ARG A 92 -0.34 16.60 -5.05
C ARG A 92 -1.85 16.48 -5.03
N THR A 93 -2.51 17.19 -5.92
CA THR A 93 -3.93 17.03 -6.22
C THR A 93 -4.06 16.46 -7.62
N VAL A 94 -4.83 15.39 -7.77
CA VAL A 94 -5.09 14.69 -9.04
C VAL A 94 -6.49 15.01 -9.54
N PHE A 95 -6.70 14.95 -10.86
CA PHE A 95 -7.98 15.23 -11.51
C PHE A 95 -8.39 14.05 -12.42
N PRO A 96 -8.91 12.94 -11.85
CA PRO A 96 -9.31 11.76 -12.63
C PRO A 96 -10.35 12.07 -13.72
N GLU A 97 -11.20 13.08 -13.52
CA GLU A 97 -12.22 13.54 -14.47
C GLU A 97 -11.64 14.15 -15.77
N ARG A 98 -10.33 14.42 -15.79
CA ARG A 98 -9.59 14.94 -16.95
C ARG A 98 -8.80 13.87 -17.68
N LEU A 99 -8.86 12.62 -17.22
CA LEU A 99 -8.23 11.50 -17.92
C LEU A 99 -8.88 11.31 -19.29
N PRO A 100 -8.13 10.77 -20.26
CA PRO A 100 -8.67 10.45 -21.57
C PRO A 100 -9.72 9.34 -21.45
N GLU A 101 -10.46 9.12 -22.53
CA GLU A 101 -11.45 8.05 -22.63
C GLU A 101 -10.82 6.66 -22.37
N ALA A 102 -11.65 5.72 -21.91
CA ALA A 102 -11.23 4.39 -21.48
C ALA A 102 -10.41 3.62 -22.54
N ASP A 103 -10.72 3.83 -23.83
CA ASP A 103 -10.04 3.24 -24.97
C ASP A 103 -8.58 3.74 -25.15
N GLN A 104 -8.26 4.91 -24.62
CA GLN A 104 -6.92 5.52 -24.67
C GLN A 104 -6.07 5.23 -23.43
N LEU A 105 -6.65 4.63 -22.39
CA LEU A 105 -5.90 4.23 -21.19
C LEU A 105 -4.89 3.11 -21.48
N PRO A 106 -3.74 3.06 -20.81
CA PRO A 106 -2.77 1.97 -20.98
C PRO A 106 -3.28 0.64 -20.39
N GLY A 107 -2.62 -0.47 -20.72
CA GLY A 107 -2.76 -1.71 -19.94
C GLY A 107 -2.11 -1.56 -18.55
N ILE A 108 -2.69 -2.19 -17.54
CA ILE A 108 -2.18 -2.24 -16.16
C ILE A 108 -2.10 -3.70 -15.71
N ASP A 109 -0.91 -4.09 -15.26
CA ASP A 109 -0.65 -5.36 -14.61
C ASP A 109 -0.52 -5.14 -13.09
N VAL A 110 -1.35 -5.82 -12.31
CA VAL A 110 -1.30 -5.83 -10.85
C VAL A 110 -0.64 -7.13 -10.40
N PHE A 111 0.51 -7.02 -9.75
CA PHE A 111 1.22 -8.16 -9.18
C PHE A 111 0.96 -8.28 -7.68
N ILE A 112 0.49 -9.45 -7.27
CA ILE A 112 0.29 -9.83 -5.88
C ILE A 112 1.23 -11.00 -5.61
N CYS A 113 2.12 -10.85 -4.63
CA CYS A 113 3.03 -11.91 -4.22
C CYS A 113 2.66 -12.40 -2.82
N THR A 114 2.69 -13.71 -2.63
CA THR A 114 2.53 -14.36 -1.33
C THR A 114 3.59 -15.43 -1.17
N ALA A 115 3.96 -15.75 0.08
CA ALA A 115 5.05 -16.70 0.36
C ALA A 115 4.68 -17.79 1.35
N ASP A 116 3.74 -17.54 2.26
CA ASP A 116 3.35 -18.55 3.24
C ASP A 116 1.90 -18.38 3.71
N PRO A 117 1.01 -19.37 3.48
CA PRO A 117 -0.41 -19.25 3.78
C PRO A 117 -0.75 -19.20 5.28
N THR A 118 0.21 -19.51 6.17
CA THR A 118 0.03 -19.39 7.61
C THR A 118 0.38 -17.98 8.10
N LYS A 119 1.44 -17.37 7.55
CA LYS A 119 1.83 -15.99 7.87
C LYS A 119 1.01 -14.94 7.12
N GLU A 120 0.56 -15.28 5.92
CA GLU A 120 -0.26 -14.48 5.04
C GLU A 120 -1.55 -15.27 4.76
N PRO A 121 -2.57 -15.15 5.63
CA PRO A 121 -3.76 -15.98 5.54
C PRO A 121 -4.38 -15.94 4.14
N THR A 122 -4.61 -17.11 3.54
CA THR A 122 -5.07 -17.19 2.14
C THR A 122 -6.35 -16.40 1.90
N VAL A 123 -7.26 -16.34 2.87
CA VAL A 123 -8.49 -15.52 2.78
C VAL A 123 -8.18 -14.03 2.62
N GLU A 124 -7.18 -13.51 3.34
CA GLU A 124 -6.76 -12.10 3.23
C GLU A 124 -6.08 -11.82 1.89
N VAL A 125 -5.23 -12.74 1.43
CA VAL A 125 -4.62 -12.68 0.09
C VAL A 125 -5.71 -12.67 -0.98
N MET A 126 -6.73 -13.52 -0.86
CA MET A 126 -7.84 -13.56 -1.81
C MET A 126 -8.71 -12.31 -1.78
N ASN A 127 -8.89 -11.67 -0.62
CA ASN A 127 -9.55 -10.36 -0.54
C ASN A 127 -8.75 -9.29 -1.30
N THR A 128 -7.41 -9.36 -1.27
CA THR A 128 -6.55 -8.47 -2.06
C THR A 128 -6.70 -8.73 -3.56
N VAL A 129 -6.75 -10.00 -3.98
CA VAL A 129 -7.02 -10.39 -5.38
C VAL A 129 -8.38 -9.87 -5.84
N LEU A 130 -9.45 -10.12 -5.06
CA LEU A 130 -10.81 -9.65 -5.36
C LEU A 130 -10.89 -8.13 -5.46
N SER A 131 -10.17 -7.41 -4.58
CA SER A 131 -10.06 -5.95 -4.62
C SER A 131 -9.36 -5.47 -5.89
N ALA A 132 -8.25 -6.11 -6.27
CA ALA A 132 -7.52 -5.78 -7.49
C ALA A 132 -8.39 -5.99 -8.75
N MET A 133 -9.14 -7.09 -8.80
CA MET A 133 -10.07 -7.37 -9.92
C MET A 133 -11.26 -6.40 -9.97
N ALA A 134 -11.60 -5.75 -8.86
CA ALA A 134 -12.71 -4.81 -8.72
C ALA A 134 -12.30 -3.33 -8.93
N LEU A 135 -11.04 -3.06 -9.31
CA LEU A 135 -10.61 -1.71 -9.66
C LEU A 135 -11.47 -1.13 -10.79
N ASP A 136 -11.80 0.15 -10.68
CA ASP A 136 -12.53 0.88 -11.71
C ASP A 136 -11.62 1.16 -12.93
N TYR A 137 -11.47 0.13 -13.76
CA TYR A 137 -10.63 0.15 -14.96
C TYR A 137 -11.26 -0.70 -16.08
N PRO A 138 -10.93 -0.42 -17.36
CA PRO A 138 -11.42 -1.26 -18.46
C PRO A 138 -10.97 -2.72 -18.29
N PRO A 139 -11.89 -3.69 -18.30
CA PRO A 139 -11.58 -5.09 -17.98
C PRO A 139 -10.63 -5.75 -18.99
N GLU A 140 -10.61 -5.27 -20.23
CA GLU A 140 -9.67 -5.71 -21.26
C GLU A 140 -8.25 -5.17 -21.09
N LYS A 141 -8.03 -4.25 -20.13
CA LYS A 141 -6.75 -3.60 -19.85
C LYS A 141 -6.24 -3.83 -18.44
N LEU A 142 -7.00 -4.51 -17.59
CA LEU A 142 -6.63 -4.82 -16.23
C LEU A 142 -6.28 -6.31 -16.12
N HIS A 143 -5.03 -6.60 -15.79
CA HIS A 143 -4.56 -7.96 -15.58
C HIS A 143 -4.08 -8.10 -14.14
N VAL A 144 -4.49 -9.18 -13.46
CA VAL A 144 -4.13 -9.43 -12.06
C VAL A 144 -3.39 -10.75 -11.99
N TYR A 145 -2.18 -10.72 -11.44
CA TYR A 145 -1.28 -11.86 -11.33
C TYR A 145 -1.02 -12.15 -9.85
N LEU A 146 -1.19 -13.41 -9.46
CA LEU A 146 -0.82 -13.91 -8.13
C LEU A 146 0.39 -14.84 -8.27
N SER A 147 1.50 -14.47 -7.63
CA SER A 147 2.70 -15.30 -7.50
C SER A 147 2.78 -15.88 -6.10
N ASP A 148 2.91 -17.19 -5.96
CA ASP A 148 3.12 -17.87 -4.68
C ASP A 148 4.54 -18.45 -4.60
N ASP A 149 5.42 -17.75 -3.90
CA ASP A 149 6.81 -18.16 -3.66
C ASP A 149 6.91 -19.38 -2.74
N GLY A 150 5.85 -19.66 -1.96
CA GLY A 150 5.76 -20.83 -1.10
C GLY A 150 5.26 -22.08 -1.83
N GLY A 151 4.74 -21.93 -3.05
CA GLY A 151 4.21 -23.01 -3.86
C GLY A 151 3.09 -23.80 -3.16
N ALA A 152 2.32 -23.16 -2.28
CA ALA A 152 1.35 -23.86 -1.45
C ALA A 152 0.08 -24.16 -2.26
N SER A 153 -0.30 -25.44 -2.33
CA SER A 153 -1.50 -25.87 -3.07
C SER A 153 -2.79 -25.20 -2.58
N ILE A 154 -2.83 -24.78 -1.31
CA ILE A 154 -3.95 -24.05 -0.73
C ILE A 154 -4.15 -22.67 -1.35
N THR A 155 -3.08 -22.00 -1.79
CA THR A 155 -3.15 -20.70 -2.48
C THR A 155 -3.89 -20.84 -3.80
N LEU A 156 -3.59 -21.89 -4.57
CA LEU A 156 -4.28 -22.19 -5.82
C LEU A 156 -5.76 -22.49 -5.61
N LEU A 157 -6.08 -23.27 -4.56
CA LEU A 157 -7.47 -23.52 -4.19
C LEU A 157 -8.20 -22.24 -3.77
N GLY A 158 -7.54 -21.38 -2.98
CA GLY A 158 -8.02 -20.05 -2.62
C GLY A 158 -8.35 -19.21 -3.86
N MET A 159 -7.46 -19.19 -4.86
CA MET A 159 -7.65 -18.47 -6.11
C MET A 159 -8.88 -18.96 -6.87
N ARG A 160 -9.11 -20.28 -6.94
CA ARG A 160 -10.30 -20.87 -7.59
C ARG A 160 -11.59 -20.51 -6.86
N GLU A 161 -11.59 -20.51 -5.53
CA GLU A 161 -12.74 -20.09 -4.74
C GLU A 161 -13.00 -18.58 -4.86
N ALA A 162 -11.94 -17.76 -4.88
CA ALA A 162 -12.02 -16.33 -5.11
C ALA A 162 -12.60 -16.04 -6.50
N TRP A 163 -12.15 -16.74 -7.55
CA TRP A 163 -12.69 -16.61 -8.90
C TRP A 163 -14.19 -16.90 -8.97
N LYS A 164 -14.68 -17.95 -8.28
CA LYS A 164 -16.12 -18.25 -8.20
C LYS A 164 -16.90 -17.09 -7.56
N PHE A 165 -16.38 -16.55 -6.46
CA PHE A 165 -17.01 -15.42 -5.77
C PHE A 165 -16.95 -14.12 -6.59
N ALA A 166 -15.84 -13.86 -7.29
CA ALA A 166 -15.63 -12.69 -8.14
C ALA A 166 -16.74 -12.54 -9.19
N ARG A 167 -17.25 -13.64 -9.74
CA ARG A 167 -18.38 -13.63 -10.70
C ARG A 167 -19.66 -13.00 -10.14
N SER A 168 -19.81 -12.92 -8.82
CA SER A 168 -20.93 -12.22 -8.17
C SER A 168 -20.50 -10.88 -7.59
N TRP A 169 -19.28 -10.78 -7.05
CA TRP A 169 -18.75 -9.57 -6.43
C TRP A 169 -18.51 -8.43 -7.42
N LEU A 170 -17.81 -8.68 -8.53
CA LEU A 170 -17.43 -7.62 -9.47
C LEU A 170 -18.64 -6.94 -10.12
N PRO A 171 -19.67 -7.67 -10.61
CA PRO A 171 -20.87 -7.04 -11.14
C PRO A 171 -21.64 -6.24 -10.08
N PHE A 172 -21.67 -6.72 -8.83
CA PHE A 172 -22.29 -5.99 -7.71
C PHE A 172 -21.58 -4.67 -7.44
N CYS A 173 -20.23 -4.69 -7.32
CA CYS A 173 -19.43 -3.48 -7.12
C CYS A 173 -19.67 -2.45 -8.22
N LYS A 174 -19.63 -2.90 -9.47
CA LYS A 174 -19.80 -2.02 -10.64
C LYS A 174 -21.21 -1.47 -10.73
N ARG A 175 -22.25 -2.30 -10.52
CA ARG A 175 -23.64 -1.88 -10.65
C ARG A 175 -24.05 -0.86 -9.59
N PHE A 176 -23.61 -1.03 -8.36
CA PHE A 176 -24.00 -0.15 -7.25
C PHE A 176 -22.93 0.88 -6.87
N GLY A 177 -21.85 1.00 -7.66
CA GLY A 177 -20.80 1.99 -7.44
C GLY A 177 -20.12 1.85 -6.08
N ILE A 178 -19.87 0.62 -5.63
CA ILE A 178 -19.26 0.33 -4.33
C ILE A 178 -17.81 0.81 -4.33
N LYS A 179 -17.45 1.70 -3.37
CA LYS A 179 -16.09 2.27 -3.28
C LYS A 179 -15.16 1.39 -2.47
N THR A 180 -15.68 0.74 -1.44
CA THR A 180 -14.97 -0.23 -0.60
C THR A 180 -14.94 -1.58 -1.32
N ILE A 181 -14.01 -1.73 -2.26
CA ILE A 181 -13.93 -2.90 -3.15
C ILE A 181 -13.35 -4.16 -2.50
N CYS A 182 -12.79 -4.04 -1.29
CA CYS A 182 -12.39 -5.19 -0.47
C CYS A 182 -13.63 -5.78 0.23
N PRO A 183 -14.01 -7.04 -0.05
CA PRO A 183 -15.19 -7.65 0.55
C PRO A 183 -15.16 -7.68 2.08
N GLU A 184 -14.02 -8.06 2.69
CA GLU A 184 -13.88 -8.08 4.15
C GLU A 184 -14.11 -6.69 4.74
N ALA A 185 -13.47 -5.67 4.18
CA ALA A 185 -13.65 -4.30 4.65
C ALA A 185 -15.10 -3.82 4.44
N TYR A 186 -15.69 -4.12 3.28
CA TYR A 186 -17.07 -3.72 2.94
C TYR A 186 -18.08 -4.29 3.93
N PHE A 187 -17.96 -5.58 4.29
CA PHE A 187 -18.89 -6.26 5.18
C PHE A 187 -18.54 -6.16 6.67
N SER A 188 -17.35 -5.66 7.02
CA SER A 188 -16.94 -5.41 8.42
C SER A 188 -17.70 -4.27 9.08
N ASP A 189 -18.13 -3.28 8.28
CA ASP A 189 -18.90 -2.14 8.76
C ASP A 189 -20.38 -2.29 8.32
N PRO A 190 -21.30 -2.58 9.25
CA PRO A 190 -22.72 -2.70 8.92
C PRO A 190 -23.35 -1.36 8.50
N GLU A 191 -22.76 -0.22 8.88
CA GLU A 191 -23.18 1.13 8.50
C GLU A 191 -22.42 1.66 7.28
N ASN A 192 -21.69 0.80 6.56
CA ASN A 192 -20.99 1.22 5.35
C ASN A 192 -21.95 1.95 4.40
N GLY A 193 -21.68 3.24 4.18
CA GLY A 193 -22.51 4.14 3.37
C GLY A 193 -22.32 3.95 1.86
N ASP A 194 -21.55 2.96 1.43
CA ASP A 194 -21.39 2.62 0.01
C ASP A 194 -22.59 1.87 -0.56
N GLY A 195 -23.08 2.36 -1.70
CA GLY A 195 -24.25 1.84 -2.39
C GLY A 195 -25.51 2.69 -2.14
N ASP A 196 -26.64 2.25 -2.70
CA ASP A 196 -27.93 2.95 -2.58
C ASP A 196 -28.80 2.28 -1.53
N SER A 197 -28.60 2.65 -0.26
CA SER A 197 -29.34 2.10 0.88
C SER A 197 -30.84 2.37 0.85
N GLY A 198 -31.32 3.28 -0.01
CA GLY A 198 -32.74 3.53 -0.25
C GLY A 198 -33.38 2.59 -1.27
N ASN A 199 -32.59 1.82 -2.02
CA ASN A 199 -33.07 0.92 -3.06
C ASN A 199 -33.27 -0.51 -2.53
N ALA A 200 -34.51 -1.01 -2.61
CA ALA A 200 -34.85 -2.35 -2.15
C ALA A 200 -34.10 -3.46 -2.91
N GLU A 201 -33.82 -3.28 -4.21
CA GLU A 201 -33.04 -4.22 -5.01
C GLU A 201 -31.60 -4.32 -4.48
N PHE A 202 -30.99 -3.18 -4.15
CA PHE A 202 -29.65 -3.13 -3.56
C PHE A 202 -29.59 -3.89 -2.23
N ILE A 203 -30.56 -3.67 -1.34
CA ILE A 203 -30.59 -4.34 -0.03
C ILE A 203 -30.65 -5.86 -0.19
N VAL A 204 -31.58 -6.35 -1.02
CA VAL A 204 -31.74 -7.80 -1.28
C VAL A 204 -30.47 -8.40 -1.88
N GLU A 205 -29.85 -7.69 -2.83
CA GLU A 205 -28.65 -8.17 -3.47
C GLU A 205 -27.44 -8.14 -2.54
N ARG A 206 -27.27 -7.08 -1.76
CA ARG A 206 -26.20 -6.95 -0.77
C ARG A 206 -26.20 -8.13 0.20
N GLU A 207 -27.37 -8.50 0.74
CA GLU A 207 -27.47 -9.66 1.64
C GLU A 207 -27.10 -10.98 0.93
N LYS A 208 -27.55 -11.16 -0.31
CA LYS A 208 -27.16 -12.34 -1.12
C LYS A 208 -25.64 -12.39 -1.39
N ILE A 209 -25.00 -11.25 -1.63
CA ILE A 209 -23.55 -11.18 -1.82
C ILE A 209 -22.82 -11.44 -0.50
N LYS A 210 -23.34 -10.94 0.62
CA LYS A 210 -22.80 -11.19 1.97
C LYS A 210 -22.82 -12.68 2.32
N GLU A 211 -23.91 -13.37 2.02
CA GLU A 211 -24.03 -14.83 2.18
C GLU A 211 -22.96 -15.55 1.35
N LYS A 212 -22.87 -15.25 0.05
CA LYS A 212 -21.84 -15.82 -0.83
C LYS A 212 -20.42 -15.55 -0.37
N TYR A 213 -20.17 -14.36 0.20
CA TYR A 213 -18.86 -14.01 0.75
C TYR A 213 -18.53 -14.87 1.97
N THR A 214 -19.52 -15.09 2.84
CA THR A 214 -19.39 -15.94 4.03
C THR A 214 -19.09 -17.39 3.61
N GLU A 215 -19.84 -17.92 2.65
CA GLU A 215 -19.57 -19.26 2.12
C GLU A 215 -18.17 -19.39 1.50
N PHE A 216 -17.72 -18.36 0.77
CA PHE A 216 -16.37 -18.30 0.22
C PHE A 216 -15.32 -18.41 1.33
N LYS A 217 -15.45 -17.60 2.39
CA LYS A 217 -14.55 -17.65 3.56
C LYS A 217 -14.55 -19.04 4.18
N GLU A 218 -15.72 -19.61 4.44
CA GLU A 218 -15.84 -20.95 5.04
C GLU A 218 -15.24 -22.06 4.17
N ARG A 219 -15.38 -21.99 2.85
CA ARG A 219 -14.79 -22.98 1.94
C ARG A 219 -13.26 -22.91 1.97
N VAL A 220 -12.69 -21.70 1.95
CA VAL A 220 -11.24 -21.51 2.01
C VAL A 220 -10.70 -21.91 3.39
N THR A 221 -11.33 -21.47 4.49
CA THR A 221 -10.91 -21.82 5.85
C THR A 221 -10.92 -23.32 6.10
N ARG A 222 -12.00 -24.03 5.72
CA ARG A 222 -12.05 -25.50 5.84
C ARG A 222 -10.96 -26.19 5.03
N ALA A 223 -10.64 -25.66 3.86
CA ALA A 223 -9.55 -26.21 3.04
C ALA A 223 -8.18 -25.95 3.68
N ILE A 224 -7.96 -24.80 4.31
CA ILE A 224 -6.72 -24.49 5.06
C ILE A 224 -6.58 -25.44 6.25
N GLU A 225 -7.65 -25.64 7.03
CA GLU A 225 -7.64 -26.56 8.18
C GLU A 225 -7.28 -27.98 7.74
N LYS A 226 -7.96 -28.49 6.71
CA LYS A 226 -7.67 -29.80 6.13
C LYS A 226 -6.24 -29.89 5.62
N TRP A 227 -5.77 -28.88 4.90
CA TRP A 227 -4.40 -28.81 4.37
C TRP A 227 -3.36 -28.76 5.49
N GLY A 228 -3.62 -28.04 6.58
CA GLY A 228 -2.75 -28.00 7.75
C GLY A 228 -2.59 -29.36 8.39
N LEU A 229 -3.69 -30.09 8.58
CA LEU A 229 -3.70 -31.45 9.11
C LEU A 229 -2.97 -32.45 8.21
N GLU A 230 -3.16 -32.35 6.89
CA GLU A 230 -2.50 -33.24 5.92
C GLU A 230 -0.98 -33.00 5.80
N ASN A 231 -0.53 -31.78 6.08
CA ASN A 231 0.88 -31.40 5.99
C ASN A 231 1.60 -31.34 7.35
N GLU A 232 0.91 -31.68 8.44
CA GLU A 232 1.49 -31.71 9.77
C GLU A 232 2.57 -32.80 9.85
N GLY A 233 3.83 -32.40 10.01
CA GLY A 233 4.98 -33.32 10.06
C GLY A 233 5.56 -33.74 8.71
N ILE A 234 5.03 -33.24 7.58
CA ILE A 234 5.61 -33.46 6.24
C ILE A 234 6.60 -32.33 5.92
N SER A 235 7.86 -32.68 5.68
CA SER A 235 8.85 -31.73 5.14
C SER A 235 8.45 -31.34 3.73
N ARG A 236 8.03 -30.09 3.51
CA ARG A 236 7.71 -29.59 2.16
C ARG A 236 8.93 -29.79 1.25
N SER A 237 8.71 -30.42 0.10
CA SER A 237 9.76 -30.53 -0.92
C SER A 237 10.17 -29.11 -1.32
N ARG A 238 11.45 -28.81 -1.21
CA ARG A 238 12.02 -27.55 -1.73
C ARG A 238 12.06 -27.52 -3.25
N ASP A 239 11.91 -28.68 -3.87
CA ASP A 239 11.88 -28.85 -5.32
C ASP A 239 10.44 -29.14 -5.74
N HIS A 240 9.88 -28.25 -6.55
CA HIS A 240 8.59 -28.41 -7.20
C HIS A 240 8.64 -27.77 -8.58
N PRO A 241 7.92 -28.30 -9.58
CA PRO A 241 7.85 -27.68 -10.90
C PRO A 241 7.14 -26.32 -10.82
N SER A 242 7.45 -25.43 -11.77
CA SER A 242 6.69 -24.21 -11.98
C SER A 242 5.30 -24.54 -12.53
N VAL A 243 4.25 -23.98 -11.96
CA VAL A 243 2.87 -24.12 -12.41
C VAL A 243 2.33 -22.74 -12.78
N VAL A 244 1.72 -22.62 -13.96
CA VAL A 244 1.03 -21.41 -14.42
C VAL A 244 -0.41 -21.79 -14.75
N GLU A 245 -1.36 -21.08 -14.17
CA GLU A 245 -2.81 -21.22 -14.41
C GLU A 245 -3.36 -19.85 -14.82
N VAL A 246 -4.34 -19.84 -15.73
CA VAL A 246 -4.99 -18.64 -16.28
C VAL A 246 -6.50 -18.74 -16.07
#